data_AF-A0A932P7X2-F1
#
_entry.id   AF-A0A932P7X2-F1
#
_cell.length_a   1.000
_cell.length_b   1.000
_cell.length_c   1.000
_cell.angle_alpha   90.00
_cell.angle_beta   90.00
_cell.angle_gamma   90.00
#
_symmetry.space_group_name_H-M   'P 1'
#
loop_
_entity.id
_entity.type
_entity.pdbx_description
1 polymer ?
#
loop_
_entity_poly.entity_id
_entity_poly.type
_entity_poly.pdbx_seq_one_letter_code
_entity_poly.pdbx_strand_id
1 'polypeptide(L)'
;MHITLPAEFEGKIAAADVALHLAIGLYAGDKVTLGQGASIAGLSQPAFLQELGKRKIPIHYGLTEAAEDIAAVERMIASGASR
;
A
#
# COMPACT_ATOMS: atom_id res chain seq x y z
N MET A 1 7.10 20.34 -4.88
CA MET A 1 5.68 20.67 -4.59
C MET A 1 5.64 21.22 -3.18
N HIS A 2 4.98 22.36 -2.93
CA HIS A 2 4.82 22.93 -1.59
C HIS A 2 3.35 22.78 -1.20
N ILE A 3 3.06 21.94 -0.20
CA ILE A 3 1.72 21.79 0.37
C ILE A 3 1.76 22.48 1.73
N THR A 4 0.97 23.55 1.87
CA THR A 4 0.86 24.30 3.13
C THR A 4 -0.35 23.78 3.89
N LEU A 5 -0.18 23.47 5.18
CA LEU A 5 -1.29 23.14 6.05
C LEU A 5 -1.96 24.45 6.52
N PRO A 6 -3.30 24.55 6.52
CA PRO A 6 -3.95 25.72 7.09
C PRO A 6 -3.60 25.89 8.58
N ALA A 7 -3.42 27.13 9.03
CA ALA A 7 -2.95 27.46 10.38
C ALA A 7 -3.85 26.88 11.48
N GLU A 8 -5.14 26.69 11.21
CA GLU A 8 -6.08 26.07 12.14
C GLU A 8 -5.80 24.59 12.42
N PHE A 9 -4.97 23.92 11.62
CA PHE A 9 -4.54 22.53 11.81
C PHE A 9 -3.06 22.41 12.22
N GLU A 10 -2.28 23.48 12.12
CA GLU A 10 -0.90 23.50 12.59
C GLU A 10 -0.85 23.20 14.10
N GLY A 11 -0.04 22.20 14.47
CA GLY A 11 0.08 21.72 15.85
C GLY A 11 -1.07 20.84 16.35
N LYS A 12 -2.17 20.69 15.59
CA LYS A 12 -3.27 19.76 15.94
C LYS A 12 -3.05 18.34 15.43
N ILE A 13 -2.17 18.18 14.46
CA ILE A 13 -1.88 16.89 13.85
C ILE A 13 -0.36 16.73 13.76
N ALA A 14 0.15 15.55 14.12
CA ALA A 14 1.58 15.31 14.02
C ALA A 14 1.98 15.17 12.55
N ALA A 15 3.19 15.62 12.20
CA ALA A 15 3.70 15.51 10.83
C ALA A 15 3.69 14.05 10.33
N ALA A 16 3.98 13.09 11.21
CA ALA A 16 3.90 11.66 10.91
C ALA A 16 2.48 11.20 10.55
N ASP A 17 1.45 11.74 11.21
CA ASP A 17 0.06 11.43 10.90
C ASP A 17 -0.34 12.02 9.53
N VAL A 18 0.15 13.21 9.19
CA VAL A 18 -0.06 13.80 7.85
C VAL A 18 0.56 12.92 6.77
N ALA A 19 1.82 12.50 6.98
CA ALA A 19 2.53 11.63 6.05
C ALA A 19 1.80 10.29 5.87
N LEU A 20 1.31 9.70 6.96
CA LEU A 20 0.53 8.46 6.93
C LEU A 20 -0.78 8.64 6.17
N HIS A 21 -1.56 9.69 6.45
CA HIS A 21 -2.81 9.95 5.75
C HIS A 21 -2.61 10.23 4.26
N LEU A 22 -1.56 10.96 3.90
CA LEU A 22 -1.19 11.19 2.51
C LEU A 22 -0.81 9.88 1.80
N ALA A 23 0.05 9.06 2.42
CA ALA A 23 0.44 7.77 1.88
C ALA A 23 -0.76 6.84 1.65
N ILE A 24 -1.68 6.80 2.60
CA ILE A 24 -2.93 6.03 2.50
C ILE A 24 -3.78 6.53 1.33
N GLY A 25 -4.00 7.84 1.21
CA GLY A 25 -4.80 8.41 0.12
C GLY A 25 -4.20 8.14 -1.25
N LEU A 26 -2.87 8.24 -1.37
CA LEU A 26 -2.15 7.92 -2.60
C LEU A 26 -2.25 6.42 -2.95
N TYR A 27 -2.14 5.54 -1.95
CA TYR A 27 -2.26 4.10 -2.15
C TYR A 27 -3.68 3.72 -2.58
N ALA A 28 -4.69 4.19 -1.85
CA ALA A 28 -6.10 3.91 -2.15
C ALA A 28 -6.54 4.44 -3.53
N GLY A 29 -5.89 5.50 -4.03
CA GLY A 29 -6.11 6.07 -5.36
C GLY A 29 -5.22 5.50 -6.48
N ASP A 30 -4.56 4.38 -6.25
CA ASP A 30 -3.67 3.70 -7.22
C ASP A 30 -2.54 4.59 -7.74
N LYS A 31 -2.08 5.56 -6.95
CA LYS A 31 -1.00 6.49 -7.32
C LYS A 31 0.38 6.01 -6.88
N VAL A 32 0.44 5.12 -5.89
CA VAL A 32 1.68 4.56 -5.35
C VAL A 32 1.50 3.09 -5.03
N THR A 33 2.57 2.32 -5.15
CA THR A 33 2.62 0.93 -4.72
C THR A 33 2.64 0.83 -3.19
N LEU A 34 2.46 -0.38 -2.63
CA LEU A 34 2.55 -0.62 -1.19
C LEU A 34 3.91 -0.14 -0.61
N GLY A 35 5.00 -0.46 -1.30
CA GLY A 35 6.35 -0.08 -0.87
C GLY A 35 6.58 1.43 -0.90
N GLN A 36 6.05 2.11 -1.91
CA GLN A 36 6.11 3.58 -2.02
C GLN A 36 5.25 4.24 -0.93
N GLY A 37 4.04 3.74 -0.67
CA GLY A 37 3.18 4.23 0.42
C GLY A 37 3.85 4.08 1.79
N ALA A 38 4.44 2.91 2.07
CA ALA A 38 5.20 2.68 3.30
C ALA A 38 6.38 3.67 3.43
N SER A 39 7.12 3.91 2.35
CA SER A 39 8.22 4.88 2.34
C SER A 39 7.75 6.32 2.59
N ILE A 40 6.62 6.74 2.02
CA ILE A 40 6.04 8.08 2.25
C ILE A 40 5.62 8.24 3.71
N ALA A 41 5.03 7.20 4.31
CA ALA A 41 4.61 7.19 5.71
C ALA A 41 5.78 7.06 6.70
N GLY A 42 7.00 6.78 6.24
CA GLY A 42 8.14 6.49 7.12
C GLY A 42 7.99 5.16 7.87
N LEU A 43 7.24 4.21 7.31
CA LEU A 43 6.92 2.91 7.92
C LEU A 43 7.57 1.76 7.15
N SER A 44 7.71 0.61 7.82
CA SER A 44 7.94 -0.66 7.13
C SER A 44 6.68 -1.09 6.37
N GLN A 45 6.84 -1.91 5.33
CA GLN A 45 5.68 -2.44 4.59
C GLN A 45 4.67 -3.18 5.48
N PRO A 46 5.08 -4.06 6.42
CA PRO A 46 4.14 -4.70 7.34
C PRO A 46 3.39 -3.71 8.24
N ALA A 47 4.06 -2.67 8.74
CA ALA A 47 3.42 -1.64 9.56
C ALA A 47 2.41 -0.82 8.74
N PHE A 48 2.76 -0.48 7.50
CA PHE A 48 1.84 0.22 6.60
C PHE A 48 0.61 -0.65 6.24
N LEU A 49 0.81 -1.94 5.97
CA LEU A 49 -0.28 -2.91 5.80
C LEU A 49 -1.21 -2.97 7.02
N GLN A 50 -0.65 -2.92 8.23
CA GLN A 50 -1.46 -2.88 9.45
C GLN A 50 -2.31 -1.60 9.54
N GLU A 51 -1.76 -0.44 9.14
CA GLU A 51 -2.51 0.82 9.10
C GLU A 51 -3.63 0.83 8.05
N LEU A 52 -3.41 0.19 6.88
CA LEU A 52 -4.44 -0.04 5.86
C LEU A 52 -5.55 -0.95 6.40
N GLY A 53 -5.17 -2.04 7.08
CA GLY A 53 -6.11 -2.99 7.70
C GLY A 53 -7.00 -2.34 8.76
N LYS A 54 -6.42 -1.51 9.65
CA LYS A 54 -7.19 -0.74 10.66
C LYS A 54 -8.27 0.14 10.02
N ARG A 55 -8.04 0.63 8.80
CA ARG A 55 -8.94 1.53 8.05
C ARG A 55 -9.80 0.80 7.02
N LYS A 56 -9.75 -0.53 6.99
CA LYS A 56 -10.48 -1.39 6.02
C LYS A 56 -10.19 -1.01 4.57
N ILE A 57 -8.97 -0.56 4.30
CA ILE A 57 -8.53 -0.28 2.93
C ILE A 57 -8.07 -1.61 2.34
N PRO A 58 -8.71 -2.09 1.26
CA PRO A 58 -8.30 -3.32 0.60
C PRO A 58 -6.85 -3.22 0.17
N ILE A 59 -6.11 -4.31 0.33
CA ILE A 59 -4.86 -4.45 -0.40
C ILE A 59 -5.28 -4.57 -1.86
N HIS A 60 -4.70 -3.74 -2.72
CA HIS A 60 -4.85 -3.86 -4.17
C HIS A 60 -4.16 -5.13 -4.61
N TYR A 61 -4.86 -6.24 -4.46
CA TYR A 61 -4.60 -7.50 -5.12
C TYR A 61 -5.49 -7.48 -6.35
N GLY A 62 -4.96 -6.88 -7.42
CA GLY A 62 -5.68 -6.69 -8.66
C GLY A 62 -5.88 -8.03 -9.38
N LEU A 63 -6.73 -8.00 -10.41
CA LEU A 63 -6.91 -9.12 -11.34
C LEU A 63 -5.57 -9.58 -11.95
N THR A 64 -4.63 -8.66 -12.12
CA THR A 64 -3.29 -8.95 -12.66
C THR A 64 -2.48 -9.80 -11.68
N GLU A 65 -2.36 -9.40 -10.41
CA GLU A 65 -1.64 -10.18 -9.41
C GLU A 65 -2.30 -11.55 -9.19
N ALA A 66 -3.64 -11.60 -9.19
CA ALA A 66 -4.38 -12.86 -9.11
C ALA A 66 -4.10 -13.79 -10.30
N ALA A 67 -4.04 -13.24 -11.52
CA ALA A 67 -3.73 -14.01 -12.72
C ALA A 67 -2.28 -14.51 -12.73
N GLU A 68 -1.34 -13.70 -12.24
CA GLU A 68 0.06 -14.08 -12.12
C GLU A 68 0.28 -15.22 -11.14
N ASP A 69 -0.41 -15.20 -10.00
CA ASP A 69 -0.35 -16.28 -9.01
C ASP A 69 -0.98 -17.58 -9.53
N ILE A 70 -2.12 -17.50 -10.22
CA ILE A 70 -2.72 -18.67 -10.91
C ILE A 70 -1.74 -19.24 -11.93
N ALA A 71 -1.14 -18.39 -12.76
CA ALA A 71 -0.16 -18.82 -13.75
C ALA A 71 1.10 -19.42 -13.10
N ALA A 72 1.52 -18.93 -11.93
CA ALA A 72 2.61 -19.52 -11.17
C ALA A 72 2.27 -20.95 -10.68
N VAL A 73 1.06 -21.15 -10.15
CA VAL A 73 0.57 -22.48 -9.75
C VAL A 73 0.48 -23.43 -10.93
N GLU A 74 -0.04 -22.99 -12.08
CA GLU A 74 -0.12 -23.80 -13.30
C GLU A 74 1.26 -24.25 -13.79
N ARG A 75 2.26 -23.36 -13.77
CA ARG A 75 3.65 -23.72 -14.10
C ARG A 75 4.22 -24.75 -13.14
N MET A 76 3.93 -24.63 -11.84
CA MET A 76 4.36 -25.61 -10.84
C MET A 76 3.77 -27.00 -11.11
N ILE A 77 2.47 -27.07 -11.42
CA ILE A 77 1.79 -28.32 -11.78
C ILE A 77 2.38 -28.92 -13.07
N ALA A 78 2.58 -28.10 -14.10
CA ALA A 78 3.16 -28.53 -15.37
C ALA A 78 4.60 -29.05 -15.20
N SER A 79 5.39 -28.43 -14.32
CA SER A 79 6.76 -28.86 -14.02
C SER A 79 6.83 -30.08 -13.10
N GLY A 80 5.83 -30.30 -12.25
CA GLY A 80 5.71 -31.45 -11.36
C GLY A 80 5.22 -32.73 -12.05
N ALA A 81 4.55 -32.63 -13.19
CA ALA A 81 4.06 -33.78 -13.97
C ALA A 81 5.15 -34.52 -14.78
N SER A 82 6.42 -34.09 -14.69
CA SER A 82 7.56 -34.71 -15.37
C SER A 82 8.43 -35.59 -14.45
N ARG A 83 7.93 -35.99 -13.27
CA ARG A 83 8.58 -36.96 -12.37
C ARG A 83 7.72 -38.19 -12.13
#